data_AF-A0A8S4QFL0-F1
#
_entry.id   AF-A0A8S4QFL0-F1
#
_cell.length_a   1.000
_cell.length_b   1.000
_cell.length_c   1.000
_cell.angle_alpha   90.00
_cell.angle_beta   90.00
_cell.angle_gamma   90.00
#
_symmetry.space_group_name_H-M   'P 1'
#
loop_
_entity.id
_entity.type
_entity.pdbx_description
1 polymer ?
#
loop_
_entity_poly.entity_id
_entity_poly.type
_entity_poly.pdbx_seq_one_letter_code
_entity_poly.pdbx_strand_id
1 'polypeptide(L)'
;MLKAKRIEIALQANKLRNGLGKVEETTKLVGQMSEELAVAQVQVAEYTEQCIEYMGVINVQQRNADEQQRSVAARSKKTQEEEVQCKKLAEAAMRDLASAMPALEEAVKALDALNKKDITEVKSYAKPPQKVEMVLEAVLILLQVGLSLLHVTLITYFLNFSS
;
A
#
# COMPACT_ATOMS: atom_id res chain seq x y z
N MET A 1 -25.17 24.18 100.19
CA MET A 1 -24.86 22.75 99.99
C MET A 1 -25.75 22.09 98.92
N LEU A 2 -27.08 22.00 99.09
CA LEU A 2 -27.97 21.27 98.16
C LEU A 2 -28.04 21.82 96.72
N LYS A 3 -28.09 23.15 96.53
CA LYS A 3 -28.14 23.76 95.18
C LYS A 3 -26.89 23.47 94.34
N ALA A 4 -25.70 23.58 94.95
CA ALA A 4 -24.43 23.32 94.28
C ALA A 4 -24.32 21.85 93.81
N LYS A 5 -24.70 20.90 94.67
CA LYS A 5 -24.67 19.47 94.33
C LYS A 5 -25.67 19.08 93.24
N ARG A 6 -26.83 19.75 93.18
CA ARG A 6 -27.79 19.59 92.06
C ARG A 6 -27.24 20.10 90.73
N ILE A 7 -26.53 21.23 90.74
CA ILE A 7 -25.88 21.79 89.53
C ILE A 7 -24.76 20.87 89.06
N GLU A 8 -23.95 20.34 89.97
CA GLU A 8 -22.88 19.39 89.65
C GLU A 8 -23.40 18.10 88.99
N ILE A 9 -24.45 17.50 89.57
CA ILE A 9 -25.10 16.31 89.00
C ILE A 9 -25.72 16.63 87.63
N ALA A 10 -26.34 17.80 87.45
CA ALA A 10 -26.91 18.20 86.17
C ALA A 10 -25.82 18.40 85.09
N LEU A 11 -24.66 18.97 85.45
CA LEU A 11 -23.52 19.12 84.55
C LEU A 11 -22.94 17.75 84.14
N GLN A 12 -22.79 16.83 85.09
CA GLN A 12 -22.34 15.46 84.80
C GLN A 12 -23.33 14.72 83.92
N ALA A 13 -24.64 14.80 84.21
CA ALA A 13 -25.70 14.20 83.40
C ALA A 13 -25.69 14.74 81.96
N ASN A 14 -25.54 16.06 81.79
CA ASN A 14 -25.41 16.68 80.45
C ASN A 14 -24.15 16.22 79.72
N LYS A 15 -23.01 16.11 80.41
CA LYS A 15 -21.76 15.59 79.83
C LYS A 15 -21.92 14.14 79.35
N LEU A 16 -22.52 13.28 80.16
CA LEU A 16 -22.79 11.88 79.78
C LEU A 16 -23.79 11.81 78.62
N ARG A 17 -24.87 12.60 78.66
CA ARG A 17 -25.85 12.65 77.57
C ARG A 17 -25.22 13.05 76.24
N ASN A 18 -24.35 14.07 76.25
CA ASN A 18 -23.63 14.50 75.06
C ASN A 18 -22.64 13.45 74.57
N GLY A 19 -21.93 12.78 75.49
CA GLY A 19 -21.04 11.68 75.16
C GLY A 19 -21.77 10.51 74.52
N LEU A 20 -22.91 10.11 75.09
CA LEU A 20 -23.76 9.05 74.57
C LEU A 20 -24.33 9.38 73.19
N GLY A 21 -24.78 10.63 72.98
CA GLY A 21 -25.23 11.10 71.66
C GLY A 21 -24.14 11.00 70.60
N LYS A 22 -22.91 11.43 70.92
CA LYS A 22 -21.77 11.30 70.00
C LYS A 22 -21.41 9.85 69.68
N VAL A 23 -21.51 8.94 70.66
CA VAL A 23 -21.29 7.51 70.44
C VAL A 23 -22.35 6.95 69.51
N GLU A 24 -23.63 7.28 69.72
CA GLU A 24 -24.73 6.85 68.85
C GLU A 24 -24.57 7.37 67.41
N GLU A 25 -24.22 8.64 67.24
CA GLU A 25 -23.92 9.25 65.94
C GLU A 25 -22.75 8.54 65.25
N THR A 26 -21.66 8.27 65.99
CA THR A 26 -20.48 7.58 65.46
C THR A 26 -20.81 6.15 65.07
N THR A 27 -21.62 5.43 65.85
CA THR A 27 -22.06 4.06 65.52
C THR A 27 -22.87 4.05 64.23
N LYS A 28 -23.78 5.02 64.04
CA LYS A 28 -24.54 5.15 62.78
C LYS A 28 -23.62 5.44 61.59
N LEU A 29 -22.68 6.38 61.74
CA LEU A 29 -21.73 6.74 60.69
C LEU A 29 -20.82 5.55 60.30
N VAL A 30 -20.26 4.83 61.28
CA VAL A 30 -19.43 3.65 61.02
C VAL A 30 -20.23 2.54 60.35
N GLY A 31 -21.51 2.37 60.73
CA GLY A 31 -22.41 1.44 60.03
C GLY A 31 -22.57 1.78 58.54
N GLN A 32 -22.87 3.05 58.24
CA GLN A 32 -22.99 3.54 56.86
C GLN A 32 -21.68 3.37 56.07
N MET A 33 -20.54 3.76 56.65
CA MET A 33 -19.23 3.59 56.01
C MET A 33 -18.90 2.11 55.76
N SER A 34 -19.32 1.20 56.64
CA SER A 34 -19.12 -0.23 56.45
C SER A 34 -19.93 -0.78 55.29
N GLU A 35 -21.16 -0.30 55.09
CA GLU A 35 -22.00 -0.66 53.94
C GLU A 35 -21.42 -0.13 52.63
N GLU A 36 -21.02 1.14 52.60
CA GLU A 36 -20.36 1.75 51.44
C GLU A 36 -19.06 1.03 51.07
N LEU A 37 -18.25 0.64 52.06
CA LEU A 37 -17.03 -0.12 51.83
C LEU A 37 -17.30 -1.49 51.21
N ALA A 38 -18.35 -2.19 51.66
CA ALA A 38 -18.73 -3.48 51.09
C ALA A 38 -19.12 -3.35 49.61
N VAL A 39 -19.87 -2.31 49.24
CA VAL A 39 -20.23 -2.03 47.84
C VAL A 39 -18.99 -1.70 47.01
N ALA A 40 -18.11 -0.84 47.53
CA ALA A 40 -16.88 -0.45 46.84
C ALA A 40 -15.94 -1.65 46.60
N GLN A 41 -15.84 -2.59 47.55
CA GLN A 41 -15.02 -3.80 47.38
C GLN A 41 -15.51 -4.68 46.22
N VAL A 42 -16.83 -4.84 46.06
CA VAL A 42 -17.42 -5.59 44.95
C VAL A 42 -17.07 -4.93 43.62
N GLN A 43 -17.23 -3.60 43.52
CA GLN A 43 -16.90 -2.85 42.30
C GLN A 43 -15.41 -2.94 41.95
N VAL A 44 -14.52 -2.83 42.94
CA VAL A 44 -13.08 -2.97 42.70
C VAL A 44 -12.73 -4.35 42.18
N ALA A 45 -13.36 -5.41 42.72
CA ALA A 45 -13.15 -6.77 42.22
C ALA A 45 -13.59 -6.91 40.76
N GLU A 46 -14.78 -6.41 40.43
CA GLU A 46 -15.31 -6.42 39.05
C GLU A 46 -14.39 -5.67 38.07
N TYR A 47 -13.96 -4.45 38.41
CA TYR A 47 -13.06 -3.68 37.55
C TYR A 47 -11.68 -4.31 37.43
N THR A 48 -11.21 -5.01 38.47
CA THR A 48 -9.94 -5.74 38.42
C THR A 48 -10.03 -6.90 37.43
N GLU A 49 -11.14 -7.65 37.45
CA GLU A 49 -11.38 -8.75 36.50
C GLU A 49 -11.45 -8.23 35.05
N GLN A 50 -12.22 -7.17 34.81
CA GLN A 50 -12.29 -6.53 33.49
C GLN A 50 -10.92 -6.03 33.01
N CYS A 51 -10.11 -5.42 33.90
CA CYS A 51 -8.75 -5.00 33.57
C CYS A 51 -7.87 -6.18 33.12
N ILE A 52 -7.98 -7.34 33.79
CA ILE A 52 -7.22 -8.55 33.42
C ILE A 52 -7.64 -9.03 32.03
N GLU A 53 -8.94 -9.05 31.74
CA GLU A 53 -9.46 -9.43 30.42
C GLU A 53 -8.94 -8.51 29.32
N TYR A 54 -9.07 -7.19 29.50
CA TYR A 54 -8.57 -6.21 28.53
C TYR A 54 -7.06 -6.33 28.33
N MET A 55 -6.29 -6.56 29.40
CA MET A 55 -4.86 -6.78 29.30
C MET A 55 -4.53 -8.03 28.48
N GLY A 56 -5.33 -9.09 28.60
CA GLY A 56 -5.22 -10.28 27.74
C GLY A 56 -5.41 -9.96 26.26
N VAL A 57 -6.47 -9.22 25.93
CA VAL A 57 -6.77 -8.80 24.55
C VAL A 57 -5.65 -7.94 23.96
N ILE A 58 -5.16 -6.95 24.73
CA ILE A 58 -4.08 -6.06 24.29
C ILE A 58 -2.81 -6.85 23.98
N ASN A 59 -2.43 -7.81 24.84
CA ASN A 59 -1.25 -8.64 24.62
C ASN A 59 -1.34 -9.46 23.33
N VAL A 60 -2.52 -10.02 23.03
CA VAL A 60 -2.74 -10.77 21.78
C VAL A 60 -2.67 -9.84 20.57
N GLN A 61 -3.33 -8.68 20.63
CA GLN A 61 -3.30 -7.70 19.55
C GLN A 61 -1.89 -7.17 19.29
N GLN A 62 -1.12 -6.89 20.34
CA GLN A 62 0.27 -6.44 20.22
C GLN A 62 1.15 -7.50 19.54
N ARG A 63 1.03 -8.77 19.93
CA ARG A 63 1.77 -9.86 19.26
C ARG A 63 1.44 -9.96 17.77
N ASN A 64 0.15 -9.89 17.43
CA ASN A 64 -0.30 -9.95 16.04
C ASN A 64 0.21 -8.73 15.24
N ALA A 65 0.19 -7.54 15.83
CA ALA A 65 0.71 -6.32 15.22
C ALA A 65 2.23 -6.41 14.98
N ASP A 66 2.99 -6.92 15.95
CA ASP A 66 4.44 -7.11 15.83
C ASP A 66 4.79 -8.11 14.72
N GLU A 67 4.04 -9.21 14.61
CA GLU A 67 4.22 -10.21 13.53
C GLU A 67 3.88 -9.63 12.16
N GLN A 68 2.76 -8.93 12.04
CA GLN A 68 2.34 -8.22 10.83
C GLN A 68 3.41 -7.20 10.41
N GLN A 69 3.94 -6.41 11.36
CA GLN A 69 4.96 -5.40 11.09
C GLN A 69 6.25 -6.05 10.57
N ARG A 70 6.68 -7.17 11.14
CA ARG A 70 7.85 -7.92 10.65
C ARG A 70 7.63 -8.42 9.22
N SER A 71 6.46 -8.99 8.95
CA SER A 71 6.09 -9.48 7.61
C SER A 71 6.08 -8.36 6.57
N VAL A 72 5.46 -7.22 6.90
CA VAL A 72 5.39 -6.04 6.02
C VAL A 72 6.78 -5.45 5.79
N ALA A 73 7.63 -5.34 6.82
CA ALA A 73 8.99 -4.83 6.67
C ALA A 73 9.82 -5.73 5.73
N ALA A 74 9.73 -7.05 5.87
CA ALA A 74 10.40 -8.00 4.98
C ALA A 74 9.90 -7.88 3.54
N ARG A 75 8.58 -7.80 3.34
CA ARG A 75 7.98 -7.62 2.01
C ARG A 75 8.36 -6.29 1.38
N SER A 76 8.33 -5.20 2.14
CA SER A 76 8.68 -3.87 1.67
C SER A 76 10.12 -3.80 1.16
N LYS A 77 11.07 -4.43 1.86
CA LYS A 77 12.46 -4.49 1.40
C LYS A 77 12.59 -5.20 0.05
N LYS A 78 11.93 -6.36 -0.08
CA LYS A 78 11.93 -7.12 -1.34
C LYS A 78 11.30 -6.32 -2.49
N THR A 79 10.15 -5.68 -2.25
CA THR A 79 9.48 -4.84 -3.25
C THR A 79 10.35 -3.64 -3.65
N GLN A 80 11.05 -3.02 -2.71
CA GLN A 80 11.96 -1.91 -3.03
C GLN A 80 13.15 -2.38 -3.90
N GLU A 81 13.73 -3.54 -3.61
CA GLU A 81 14.78 -4.14 -4.43
C GLU A 81 14.28 -4.43 -5.85
N GLU A 82 13.11 -5.07 -5.99
CA GLU A 82 12.48 -5.35 -7.28
C GLU A 82 12.14 -4.07 -8.05
N GLU A 83 11.62 -3.04 -7.39
CA GLU A 83 11.31 -1.75 -8.00
C GLU A 83 12.56 -1.09 -8.60
N VAL A 84 13.68 -1.13 -7.88
CA VAL A 84 14.96 -0.59 -8.38
C VAL A 84 15.43 -1.35 -9.61
N GLN A 85 15.32 -2.68 -9.63
CA GLN A 85 15.70 -3.47 -10.80
C GLN A 85 14.80 -3.19 -12.00
N CYS A 86 13.48 -3.14 -11.79
CA CYS A 86 12.51 -2.80 -12.83
C CYS A 86 12.76 -1.41 -13.42
N LYS A 87 13.03 -0.40 -12.57
CA LYS A 87 13.37 0.96 -13.03
C LYS A 87 14.64 0.98 -13.88
N LYS A 88 15.70 0.32 -13.44
CA LYS A 88 16.95 0.22 -14.22
C LYS A 88 16.73 -0.42 -15.58
N LEU A 89 15.95 -1.51 -15.63
CA LEU A 89 15.63 -2.20 -16.88
C LEU A 89 14.80 -1.31 -17.82
N ALA A 90 13.80 -0.62 -17.28
CA ALA A 90 12.97 0.31 -18.04
C ALA A 90 13.79 1.47 -18.61
N GLU A 91 14.69 2.06 -17.80
CA GLU A 91 15.59 3.13 -18.23
C GLU A 91 16.56 2.67 -19.33
N ALA A 92 17.11 1.46 -19.20
CA ALA A 92 17.96 0.88 -20.24
C ALA A 92 17.20 0.70 -21.56
N ALA A 93 16.01 0.09 -21.51
CA ALA A 93 15.17 -0.10 -22.69
C ALA A 93 14.74 1.23 -23.33
N MET A 94 14.40 2.24 -22.52
CA MET A 94 14.06 3.58 -23.03
C MET A 94 15.26 4.25 -23.70
N ARG A 95 16.48 4.06 -23.18
CA ARG A 95 17.70 4.60 -23.79
C ARG A 95 17.96 3.96 -25.15
N ASP A 96 17.85 2.64 -25.24
CA ASP A 96 18.06 1.91 -26.49
C ASP A 96 17.02 2.31 -27.54
N LEU A 97 15.76 2.44 -27.11
CA LEU A 97 14.67 2.93 -27.96
C LEU A 97 14.93 4.37 -28.45
N ALA A 98 15.35 5.27 -27.56
CA ALA A 98 15.67 6.65 -27.91
C ALA A 98 16.86 6.75 -28.87
N SER A 99 17.82 5.84 -28.78
CA SER A 99 18.93 5.76 -29.74
C SER A 99 18.50 5.23 -31.12
N ALA A 100 17.50 4.34 -31.16
CA ALA A 100 17.02 3.74 -32.41
C ALA A 100 16.02 4.65 -33.17
N MET A 101 15.19 5.42 -32.44
CA MET A 101 14.19 6.31 -33.02
C MET A 101 14.72 7.31 -34.08
N PRO A 102 15.86 8.02 -33.88
CA PRO A 102 16.33 8.99 -34.87
C PRO A 102 16.72 8.34 -36.19
N ALA A 103 17.35 7.16 -36.16
CA ALA A 103 17.70 6.43 -37.38
C ALA A 103 16.46 5.96 -38.14
N LEU A 104 15.40 5.57 -37.42
CA LEU A 104 14.12 5.21 -38.01
C LEU A 104 13.43 6.43 -38.66
N GLU A 105 13.37 7.56 -37.96
CA GLU A 105 12.78 8.79 -38.50
C GLU A 105 13.52 9.32 -39.71
N GLU A 106 14.86 9.24 -39.71
CA GLU A 106 15.69 9.60 -40.86
C GLU A 106 15.38 8.69 -42.07
N ALA A 107 15.26 7.38 -41.84
CA ALA A 107 14.89 6.43 -42.90
C ALA A 107 13.48 6.72 -43.46
N VAL A 108 12.50 7.04 -42.61
CA VAL A 108 11.14 7.41 -43.05
C VAL A 108 11.16 8.71 -43.88
N LYS A 109 11.89 9.74 -43.41
CA LYS A 109 12.04 11.00 -44.16
C LYS A 109 12.71 10.80 -45.51
N ALA A 110 13.71 9.90 -45.59
CA ALA A 110 14.37 9.57 -46.85
C ALA A 110 13.41 8.86 -47.83
N LEU A 111 12.49 8.03 -47.34
CA LEU A 111 11.43 7.43 -48.14
C LEU A 111 10.40 8.45 -48.62
N ASP A 112 9.99 9.40 -47.75
CA ASP A 112 9.07 10.48 -48.13
C ASP A 112 9.67 11.43 -49.18
N ALA A 113 11.00 11.51 -49.26
CA ALA A 113 11.70 12.28 -50.28
C ALA A 113 11.71 11.62 -51.67
N LEU A 114 11.37 10.32 -51.78
CA LEU A 114 11.22 9.67 -53.09
C LEU A 114 9.96 10.16 -53.80
N ASN A 115 10.10 10.55 -55.06
CA ASN A 115 8.97 10.92 -55.90
C ASN A 115 8.49 9.75 -56.76
N LYS A 116 7.25 9.85 -57.26
CA LYS A 116 6.64 8.85 -58.16
C LYS A 116 7.49 8.56 -59.42
N LYS A 117 8.32 9.52 -59.85
CA LYS A 117 9.23 9.38 -60.98
C LYS A 117 10.35 8.37 -60.68
N ASP A 118 10.97 8.48 -59.51
CA ASP A 118 12.06 7.59 -59.07
C ASP A 118 11.58 6.13 -58.96
N ILE A 119 10.35 5.93 -58.48
CA ILE A 119 9.69 4.61 -58.44
C ILE A 119 9.41 4.07 -59.84
N THR A 120 9.03 4.94 -60.78
CA THR A 120 8.73 4.55 -62.17
C THR A 120 10.00 4.15 -62.93
N GLU A 121 11.12 4.83 -62.66
CA GLU A 121 12.44 4.48 -63.20
C GLU A 121 12.89 3.09 -62.71
N VAL A 122 12.76 2.81 -61.40
CA VAL A 122 13.06 1.48 -60.85
C VAL A 122 12.18 0.39 -61.46
N LYS A 123 10.90 0.69 -61.74
CA LYS A 123 9.96 -0.24 -62.40
C LYS A 123 10.32 -0.53 -63.87
N SER A 124 10.96 0.41 -64.55
CA SER A 124 11.34 0.30 -65.97
C SER A 124 12.60 -0.54 -66.22
N TYR A 125 13.35 -0.91 -65.18
CA TYR A 125 14.52 -1.76 -65.33
C TYR A 125 14.11 -3.18 -65.78
N ALA A 126 14.50 -3.56 -67.00
CA ALA A 126 14.35 -4.93 -67.49
C ALA A 126 15.20 -5.94 -66.69
N LYS A 127 16.34 -5.47 -66.13
CA LYS A 127 17.19 -6.21 -65.19
C LYS A 127 17.75 -5.23 -64.15
N PRO A 128 17.26 -5.23 -62.90
CA PRO A 128 17.75 -4.31 -61.88
C PRO A 128 19.22 -4.60 -61.53
N PRO A 129 20.04 -3.58 -61.21
CA PRO A 129 21.41 -3.77 -60.74
C PRO A 129 21.44 -4.58 -59.43
N GLN A 130 22.51 -5.35 -59.21
CA GLN A 130 22.64 -6.29 -58.07
C GLN A 130 22.35 -5.66 -56.69
N LYS A 131 22.71 -4.38 -56.49
CA LYS A 131 22.42 -3.67 -55.23
C LYS A 131 20.94 -3.34 -55.04
N VAL A 132 20.22 -3.03 -56.12
CA VAL A 132 18.79 -2.73 -56.09
C VAL A 132 17.99 -4.01 -55.88
N GLU A 133 18.39 -5.09 -56.53
CA GLU A 133 17.80 -6.43 -56.36
C GLU A 133 17.87 -6.91 -54.90
N MET A 134 19.04 -6.79 -54.26
CA MET A 134 19.24 -7.19 -52.86
C MET A 134 18.38 -6.39 -51.87
N VAL A 135 18.24 -5.07 -52.09
CA VAL A 135 17.40 -4.22 -51.24
C VAL A 135 15.91 -4.54 -51.45
N LEU A 136 15.50 -4.78 -52.70
CA LEU A 136 14.12 -5.15 -53.02
C LEU A 136 13.74 -6.51 -52.41
N GLU A 137 14.64 -7.49 -52.44
CA GLU A 137 14.48 -8.80 -51.80
C GLU A 137 14.33 -8.68 -50.28
N ALA A 138 15.19 -7.88 -49.62
CA ALA A 138 15.11 -7.64 -48.18
C ALA A 138 13.77 -7.01 -47.75
N VAL A 139 13.25 -6.05 -48.54
CA VAL A 139 11.96 -5.39 -48.27
C VAL A 139 10.79 -6.37 -48.48
N LEU A 140 10.83 -7.21 -49.51
CA LEU A 140 9.81 -8.25 -49.77
C LEU A 140 9.75 -9.28 -48.64
N ILE A 141 10.91 -9.66 -48.07
CA ILE A 141 10.99 -10.54 -46.89
C ILE A 141 10.32 -9.89 -45.66
N LEU A 142 10.64 -8.62 -45.38
CA LEU A 142 10.11 -7.89 -44.20
C LEU A 142 8.59 -7.65 -44.27
N LEU A 143 8.04 -7.46 -45.48
CA LEU A 143 6.60 -7.25 -45.68
C LEU A 143 5.77 -8.54 -45.59
N GLN A 144 6.37 -9.69 -45.34
CA GLN A 144 5.71 -11.01 -45.33
C GLN A 144 4.88 -11.30 -46.60
N VAL A 145 5.17 -10.61 -47.70
CA VAL A 145 4.59 -10.89 -49.01
C VAL A 145 5.37 -12.08 -49.60
N GLY A 146 5.06 -13.27 -49.09
CA GLY A 146 5.29 -14.59 -49.68
C GLY A 146 6.69 -14.91 -50.20
N LEU A 147 7.52 -15.57 -49.37
CA LEU A 147 8.60 -16.45 -49.86
C LEU A 147 8.11 -17.84 -50.31
N SER A 148 6.79 -18.08 -50.32
CA SER A 148 6.23 -19.28 -50.95
C SER A 148 5.89 -18.96 -52.40
N LEU A 149 6.77 -19.39 -53.31
CA LEU A 149 6.74 -19.19 -54.76
C LEU A 149 7.23 -17.80 -55.18
N LEU A 150 8.42 -17.74 -55.76
CA LEU A 150 8.67 -17.20 -57.11
C LEU A 150 10.17 -16.91 -57.31
N HIS A 151 10.97 -17.96 -57.54
CA HIS A 151 12.36 -17.79 -57.98
C HIS A 151 12.49 -17.26 -59.43
N VAL A 152 11.40 -16.97 -60.16
CA VAL A 152 11.51 -16.52 -61.57
C VAL A 152 10.41 -15.54 -62.04
N THR A 153 9.22 -15.47 -61.42
CA THR A 153 8.05 -14.81 -62.07
C THR A 153 7.65 -13.44 -61.50
N LEU A 154 8.34 -12.92 -60.48
CA LEU A 154 7.93 -11.65 -59.82
C LEU A 154 8.29 -10.39 -60.63
N ILE A 155 9.36 -10.42 -61.44
CA ILE A 155 9.74 -9.30 -62.32
C ILE A 155 8.66 -9.05 -63.40
N THR A 156 7.89 -10.07 -63.79
CA THR A 156 6.82 -9.95 -64.80
C THR A 156 5.45 -9.61 -64.21
N TYR A 157 5.17 -9.99 -62.95
CA TYR A 157 3.86 -9.77 -62.31
C TYR A 157 3.69 -8.36 -61.73
N PHE A 158 4.74 -7.72 -61.19
CA PHE A 158 4.64 -6.36 -60.63
C PHE A 158 4.48 -5.26 -61.70
N LEU A 159 4.83 -5.56 -62.97
CA LEU A 159 4.57 -4.68 -64.12
C LEU A 159 3.12 -4.76 -64.63
N ASN A 160 2.41 -5.88 -64.41
CA ASN A 160 1.05 -6.12 -64.91
C ASN A 160 -0.09 -5.91 -63.89
N PHE A 161 0.19 -5.77 -62.59
CA PHE A 161 -0.86 -5.63 -61.56
C PHE A 161 -1.31 -4.17 -61.30
N SER A 162 -1.49 -3.39 -62.37
CA SER A 162 -2.16 -2.09 -62.30
C SER A 162 -3.16 -1.97 -63.45
N SER A 163 -4.27 -2.70 -63.31
CA SER A 163 -5.59 -2.31 -63.81
C SER A 163 -6.58 -2.44 -62.66
#